data_AF-A0A4U6M9H7-F1
#
_entry.id   AF-A0A4U6M9H7-F1
#
_cell.length_a   1.000
_cell.length_b   1.000
_cell.length_c   1.000
_cell.angle_alpha   90.00
_cell.angle_beta   90.00
_cell.angle_gamma   90.00
#
_symmetry.space_group_name_H-M   'P 1'
#
loop_
_entity.id
_entity.type
_entity.pdbx_description
1 polymer ?
#
loop_
_entity_poly.entity_id
_entity_poly.type
_entity_poly.pdbx_seq_one_letter_code
_entity_poly.pdbx_strand_id
1 'polypeptide(L)' 'GCYRVLFVDQGDDQALKAALAEKPKLVLVESPSNPLLRVVDIAKICQLAREAGAVSVVDNTFLSPALQNP' A
#
# COMPACT_ATOMS: atom_id res chain seq x y z
N GLY A 1 -17.57 14.36 -3.37
CA GLY A 1 -16.96 13.09 -3.82
C GLY A 1 -17.16 12.04 -2.76
N CYS A 2 -17.35 10.79 -3.13
CA CYS A 2 -17.72 9.72 -2.18
C CYS A 2 -16.56 9.28 -1.26
N TYR A 3 -15.32 9.67 -1.55
CA TYR A 3 -14.12 9.25 -0.82
C TYR A 3 -13.10 10.39 -0.69
N ARG A 4 -12.30 10.37 0.40
CA ARG A 4 -11.06 11.14 0.56
C ARG A 4 -9.90 10.21 0.24
N VAL A 5 -8.98 10.66 -0.62
CA VAL A 5 -7.84 9.86 -1.10
C VAL A 5 -6.55 10.62 -0.81
N LEU A 6 -5.54 9.92 -0.29
CA LEU A 6 -4.18 10.42 -0.12
C LEU A 6 -3.27 9.58 -1.01
N PHE A 7 -2.45 10.25 -1.82
CA PHE A 7 -1.37 9.61 -2.56
C PHE A 7 -0.09 9.76 -1.75
N VAL A 8 0.57 8.63 -1.47
CA VAL A 8 1.70 8.55 -0.56
C VAL A 8 2.80 7.74 -1.25
N ASP A 9 4.04 8.21 -1.16
CA ASP A 9 5.17 7.35 -1.48
C ASP A 9 5.31 6.30 -0.39
N GLN A 10 4.95 5.06 -0.70
CA GLN A 10 4.92 3.97 0.27
C GLN A 10 6.32 3.42 0.59
N GLY A 11 7.36 3.90 -0.10
CA GLY A 11 8.76 3.72 0.28
C GLY A 11 9.27 4.74 1.32
N ASP A 12 8.52 5.82 1.57
CA ASP A 12 8.82 6.81 2.61
C ASP A 12 8.07 6.45 3.90
N ASP A 13 8.82 5.95 4.89
CA ASP A 13 8.31 5.55 6.18
C ASP A 13 7.62 6.69 6.95
N GLN A 14 8.08 7.94 6.80
CA GLN A 14 7.48 9.08 7.48
C GLN A 14 6.15 9.45 6.83
N ALA A 15 6.12 9.52 5.50
CA ALA A 15 4.91 9.80 4.74
C ALA A 15 3.84 8.73 4.99
N LEU A 16 4.23 7.45 4.97
CA LEU A 16 3.33 6.32 5.26
C LEU A 16 2.75 6.39 6.68
N LYS A 17 3.59 6.63 7.70
CA LYS A 17 3.11 6.78 9.09
C LYS A 17 2.16 7.96 9.26
N ALA A 18 2.46 9.09 8.63
CA ALA A 18 1.60 10.28 8.68
C ALA A 18 0.22 9.98 8.07
N ALA A 19 0.18 9.33 6.91
CA ALA A 19 -1.08 8.95 6.26
C ALA A 19 -1.88 7.93 7.08
N LEU A 20 -1.21 6.93 7.68
CA LEU A 20 -1.86 5.94 8.54
C LEU A 20 -2.42 6.55 9.84
N ALA A 21 -1.78 7.59 10.37
CA ALA A 21 -2.29 8.32 11.53
C ALA A 21 -3.65 8.99 11.29
N GLU A 22 -4.01 9.25 10.02
CA GLU A 22 -5.35 9.73 9.64
C GLU A 22 -6.44 8.65 9.69
N LYS A 23 -6.09 7.41 10.06
CA LYS A 23 -6.98 6.24 10.19
C LYS A 23 -7.74 5.92 8.89
N PRO A 24 -7.03 5.69 7.77
CA PRO A 24 -7.67 5.30 6.52
C PRO A 24 -8.41 3.97 6.68
N LYS A 25 -9.45 3.77 5.86
CA LYS A 25 -10.19 2.50 5.84
C LYS A 25 -9.55 1.46 4.92
N LEU A 26 -8.74 1.91 3.96
CA LEU A 26 -8.12 1.08 2.96
C LEU A 26 -6.71 1.62 2.64
N VAL A 27 -5.77 0.69 2.46
CA VAL A 27 -4.44 0.94 1.91
C VAL A 27 -4.32 0.12 0.62
N LEU A 28 -4.05 0.80 -0.50
CA LEU A 28 -3.86 0.19 -1.81
C LEU A 28 -2.36 0.21 -2.15
N VAL A 29 -1.80 -0.96 -2.38
CA VAL A 29 -0.39 -1.17 -2.72
C VAL A 29 -0.31 -1.72 -4.14
N GLU A 30 0.62 -1.23 -4.95
CA GLU A 30 0.97 -1.81 -6.26
C GLU A 30 2.49 -2.00 -6.28
N SER A 31 2.96 -3.22 -6.49
CA SER A 31 4.39 -3.54 -6.48
C SER A 31 4.72 -4.76 -7.35
N PRO A 32 5.49 -4.60 -8.44
CA PRO A 32 6.03 -3.35 -8.97
C PRO A 32 4.96 -2.39 -9.49
N SER A 33 5.14 -1.08 -9.31
CA SER A 33 4.18 -0.08 -9.78
C SER A 33 4.23 0.20 -11.30
N ASN A 34 3.09 0.46 -11.93
CA ASN A 34 3.01 0.89 -13.33
C ASN A 34 3.22 2.41 -13.46
N PRO A 35 4.03 2.92 -14.42
CA PRO A 35 4.95 2.21 -15.31
C PRO A 35 6.39 2.12 -14.78
N LEU A 36 6.67 2.72 -13.62
CA LEU A 36 8.03 2.98 -13.14
C LEU A 36 8.70 1.78 -12.46
N LEU A 37 7.97 0.68 -12.28
CA LEU A 37 8.39 -0.58 -11.65
C LEU A 37 9.01 -0.39 -10.26
N ARG A 38 8.48 0.55 -9.47
CA ARG A 38 8.96 0.74 -8.09
C ARG A 38 8.48 -0.42 -7.23
N VAL A 39 9.35 -0.92 -6.38
CA VAL A 39 9.07 -2.01 -5.44
C VAL A 39 8.98 -1.45 -4.03
N VAL A 40 8.01 -1.95 -3.27
CA VAL A 40 7.83 -1.60 -1.85
C VAL A 40 7.73 -2.86 -1.00
N ASP A 41 7.98 -2.72 0.30
CA ASP A 41 7.84 -3.80 1.26
C ASP A 41 6.36 -4.01 1.62
N ILE A 42 5.71 -4.92 0.89
CA ILE A 42 4.28 -5.22 1.05
C ILE A 42 3.99 -5.73 2.47
N ALA A 43 4.82 -6.61 3.02
CA ALA A 43 4.58 -7.21 4.34
C ALA A 43 4.60 -6.14 5.44
N LYS A 44 5.58 -5.23 5.40
CA LYS A 44 5.67 -4.10 6.30
C LYS A 44 4.47 -3.17 6.18
N ILE A 45 4.06 -2.82 4.96
CA ILE A 45 2.90 -1.95 4.72
C ILE A 45 1.62 -2.60 5.26
N CYS A 46 1.39 -3.88 4.97
CA CYS A 46 0.23 -4.63 5.45
C CYS A 46 0.20 -4.73 6.98
N GLN A 47 1.35 -4.88 7.63
CA GLN A 47 1.44 -4.86 9.09
C GLN A 47 0.99 -3.50 9.64
N LEU A 48 1.56 -2.40 9.14
CA LEU A 48 1.26 -1.05 9.61
C LEU A 48 -0.21 -0.66 9.32
N ALA A 49 -0.74 -1.07 8.16
CA ALA A 49 -2.14 -0.88 7.80
C ALA A 49 -3.08 -1.60 8.78
N ARG A 50 -2.77 -2.85 9.14
CA ARG A 50 -3.51 -3.62 10.14
C ARG A 50 -3.47 -2.96 11.52
N GLU A 51 -2.31 -2.46 11.94
CA GLU A 51 -2.16 -1.72 13.21
C GLU A 51 -3.01 -0.44 13.23
N ALA A 52 -3.17 0.23 12.08
CA ALA A 52 -4.05 1.39 11.91
C ALA A 52 -5.54 1.02 11.74
N GLY A 53 -5.90 -0.27 11.65
CA GLY A 53 -7.26 -0.74 11.44
C GLY A 53 -7.77 -0.61 10.00
N ALA A 54 -6.86 -0.54 9.02
CA ALA A 54 -7.17 -0.45 7.60
C ALA A 54 -7.14 -1.82 6.91
N VAL A 55 -7.97 -2.00 5.88
CA VAL A 55 -7.89 -3.14 4.96
C VAL A 55 -6.75 -2.91 3.97
N SER A 56 -5.92 -3.91 3.73
CA SER A 56 -4.88 -3.85 2.70
C SER A 56 -5.38 -4.51 1.41
N VAL A 57 -5.12 -3.88 0.27
CA VAL A 57 -5.35 -4.43 -1.07
C VAL A 57 -4.04 -4.32 -1.84
N VAL A 58 -3.59 -5.42 -2.43
CA VAL A 58 -2.36 -5.45 -3.22
C VAL A 58 -2.71 -5.76 -4.67
N ASP A 59 -2.43 -4.80 -5.55
CA ASP A 59 -2.44 -5.03 -6.98
C ASP A 59 -1.15 -5.78 -7.35
N ASN A 60 -1.35 -7.04 -7.76
CA ASN A 60 -0.29 -7.98 -8.13
C ASN A 60 -0.30 -8.29 -9.63
N THR A 61 -0.81 -7.37 -10.46
CA THR A 61 -0.95 -7.60 -11.92
C THR A 61 0.38 -7.89 -12.60
N PHE A 62 1.49 -7.27 -12.19
CA PHE A 62 2.80 -7.47 -12.82
C PHE A 62 3.40 -8.86 -12.58
N LEU A 63 3.31 -9.37 -11.35
CA LEU A 63 4.01 -10.59 -10.96
C LEU A 63 3.12 -11.82 -11.02
N SER A 64 1.80 -11.65 -10.87
CA SER A 64 0.82 -12.72 -10.72
C SER A 64 1.10 -13.63 -9.51
N PRO A 65 0.17 -14.54 -9.14
CA PRO A 65 0.41 -15.54 -8.10
C PRO A 65 1.61 -16.46 -8.37
N ALA A 66 2.08 -16.52 -9.63
CA ALA A 66 3.24 -17.34 -9.99
C ALA A 66 4.55 -16.83 -9.38
N LEU A 67 4.69 -15.52 -9.16
CA LEU A 67 5.94 -14.90 -8.68
C LEU A 67 5.80 -14.15 -7.35
N GLN A 68 4.59 -13.75 -6.97
CA GLN A 68 4.32 -13.10 -5.69
C GLN A 68 2.93 -13.47 -5.20
N ASN A 69 2.78 -13.84 -3.92
CA ASN A 69 1.49 -14.15 -3.29
C ASN A 69 1.32 -13.30 -2.02
N PRO A 70 0.85 -12.04 -2.17
CA PRO A 70 0.74 -11.06 -1.08
C PRO A 70 -0.24 -11.44 0.03
#